data_AF-A0A5J4TQC1-F1
#
_entry.id   AF-A0A5J4TQC1-F1
#
_cell.length_a   1.000
_cell.length_b   1.000
_cell.length_c   1.000
_cell.angle_alpha   90.00
_cell.angle_beta   90.00
_cell.angle_gamma   90.00
#
_symmetry.space_group_name_H-M   'P 1'
#
loop_
_entity.id
_entity.type
_entity.pdbx_description
1 polymer ?
#
loop_
_entity_poly.entity_id
_entity_poly.type
_entity_poly.pdbx_seq_one_letter_code
_entity_poly.pdbx_strand_id
1 'polypeptide(L)'
;MNNVSYKQDYLRHYNLEDTRLMTQPLDYLIDMFFNCKIDMLQFMSISACASTIQYALAYGDFKLDQDQAPKDDYASFVLAQNCRNIKIQNYLEQDKKEIETQAAISKNQIVRSTENYFYQQDATYARHDSQAKFLQYWTESTTTEVILQITSNRTT
;
A
#
# COMPACT_ATOMS: atom_id res chain seq x y z
N MET A 1 8.34 -44.05 26.72
CA MET A 1 7.86 -42.66 26.92
C MET A 1 7.90 -41.95 25.58
N ASN A 2 6.75 -41.44 25.12
CA ASN A 2 6.51 -41.15 23.71
C ASN A 2 7.03 -39.77 23.29
N ASN A 3 7.96 -39.77 22.35
CA ASN A 3 8.64 -38.60 21.76
C ASN A 3 7.66 -37.56 21.15
N VAL A 4 6.42 -37.98 20.83
CA VAL A 4 5.36 -37.14 20.26
C VAL A 4 4.80 -36.11 21.27
N SER A 5 4.68 -36.46 22.56
CA SER A 5 4.13 -35.55 23.59
C SER A 5 5.03 -34.33 23.78
N TYR A 6 6.34 -34.54 23.87
CA TYR A 6 7.33 -33.47 24.07
C TYR A 6 7.35 -32.46 22.93
N LYS A 7 7.19 -32.91 21.68
CA LYS A 7 7.14 -32.00 20.52
C LYS A 7 5.90 -31.12 20.55
N GLN A 8 4.75 -31.68 20.94
CA GLN A 8 3.49 -30.93 21.00
C GLN A 8 3.47 -29.94 22.16
N ASP A 9 4.04 -30.31 23.31
CA ASP A 9 4.19 -29.42 24.45
C ASP A 9 5.19 -28.28 24.16
N TYR A 10 6.26 -28.57 23.44
CA TYR A 10 7.21 -27.57 22.94
C TYR A 10 6.52 -26.57 22.00
N LEU A 11 5.77 -27.03 21.00
CA LEU A 11 5.03 -26.16 20.09
C LEU A 11 4.00 -25.29 20.83
N ARG A 12 3.31 -25.86 21.82
CA ARG A 12 2.35 -25.12 22.66
C ARG A 12 3.02 -24.00 23.45
N HIS A 13 4.18 -24.29 24.05
CA HIS A 13 4.96 -23.33 24.80
C HIS A 13 5.36 -22.13 23.93
N TYR A 14 5.93 -22.37 22.74
CA TYR A 14 6.35 -21.29 21.84
C TYR A 14 5.19 -20.48 21.31
N ASN A 15 4.08 -21.10 20.90
CA ASN A 15 2.91 -20.35 20.43
C ASN A 15 2.31 -19.45 21.53
N LEU A 16 2.35 -19.91 22.78
CA LEU A 16 1.90 -19.11 23.92
C LEU A 16 2.84 -17.93 24.17
N GLU A 17 4.15 -18.16 24.15
CA GLU A 17 5.14 -17.10 24.32
C GLU A 17 5.11 -16.09 23.17
N ASP A 18 4.97 -16.52 21.92
CA ASP A 18 4.84 -15.64 20.77
C ASP A 18 3.59 -14.76 20.89
N THR A 19 2.46 -15.35 21.29
CA THR A 19 1.22 -14.59 21.54
C THR A 19 1.42 -13.56 22.65
N ARG A 20 2.09 -13.96 23.74
CA ARG A 20 2.41 -13.09 24.87
C ARG A 20 3.30 -11.91 24.45
N LEU A 21 4.31 -12.17 23.63
CA LEU A 21 5.22 -11.14 23.10
C LEU A 21 4.51 -10.20 22.11
N MET A 22 3.54 -10.69 21.35
CA MET A 22 2.77 -9.88 20.39
C MET A 22 1.67 -9.03 21.05
N THR A 23 1.19 -9.39 22.24
CA THR A 23 0.09 -8.67 22.91
C THR A 23 0.49 -7.23 23.25
N GLN A 24 1.67 -7.03 23.85
CA GLN A 24 2.10 -5.71 24.32
C GLN A 24 2.30 -4.68 23.18
N PRO A 25 2.93 -5.02 22.04
CA PRO A 25 2.98 -4.13 20.87
C PRO A 25 1.60 -3.83 20.26
N LEU A 26 0.66 -4.78 20.29
CA LEU A 26 -0.69 -4.57 19.77
C LEU A 26 -1.49 -3.61 20.63
N ASP A 27 -1.40 -3.72 21.96
CA ASP A 27 -2.04 -2.78 22.89
C ASP A 27 -1.53 -1.35 22.66
N TYR A 28 -0.22 -1.19 22.52
CA TYR A 28 0.39 0.11 22.20
C TYR A 28 -0.10 0.68 20.86
N LEU A 29 -0.23 -0.17 19.83
CA LEU A 29 -0.77 0.23 18.54
C LEU A 29 -2.22 0.71 18.66
N ILE A 30 -3.05 -0.02 19.40
CA ILE A 30 -4.46 0.34 19.64
C ILE A 30 -4.54 1.73 20.30
N ASP A 31 -3.75 1.97 21.34
CA ASP A 31 -3.69 3.26 22.02
C ASP A 31 -3.26 4.39 21.08
N MET A 32 -2.26 4.13 20.24
CA MET A 32 -1.77 5.11 19.26
C MET A 32 -2.84 5.47 18.23
N PHE A 33 -3.58 4.49 17.69
CA PHE A 33 -4.67 4.74 16.76
C PHE A 33 -5.82 5.53 17.42
N PHE A 34 -6.15 5.20 18.67
CA PHE A 34 -7.17 5.92 19.43
C PHE A 34 -6.75 7.39 19.65
N ASN A 35 -5.50 7.63 20.07
CA ASN A 35 -4.96 8.97 20.29
C ASN A 35 -4.93 9.81 19.01
N CYS A 36 -4.63 9.18 17.86
CA CYS A 36 -4.64 9.85 16.56
C CYS A 36 -6.06 9.98 15.96
N LYS A 37 -7.12 9.51 16.65
CA LYS A 37 -8.51 9.49 16.16
C LYS A 37 -8.67 8.78 14.82
N ILE A 38 -7.91 7.70 14.61
CA ILE A 38 -7.93 6.90 13.38
C ILE A 38 -8.84 5.71 13.59
N ASP A 39 -9.88 5.58 12.75
CA ASP A 39 -10.78 4.44 12.77
C ASP A 39 -10.09 3.21 12.17
N MET A 40 -9.61 2.31 13.04
CA MET A 40 -8.99 1.05 12.64
C MET A 40 -9.91 0.15 11.79
N LEU A 41 -11.24 0.26 11.92
CA LEU A 41 -12.18 -0.57 11.16
C LEU A 41 -12.35 -0.10 9.72
N GLN A 42 -12.08 1.18 9.42
CA GLN A 42 -12.20 1.70 8.06
C GLN A 42 -10.97 1.36 7.19
N PHE A 43 -9.83 1.02 7.79
CA PHE A 43 -8.58 0.76 7.07
C PHE A 43 -8.33 -0.74 6.92
N MET A 44 -8.19 -1.19 5.66
CA MET A 44 -8.01 -2.61 5.31
C MET A 44 -6.67 -3.22 5.78
N SER A 45 -5.69 -2.41 6.23
CA SER A 45 -4.38 -2.90 6.68
C SER A 45 -3.72 -1.99 7.73
N ILE A 46 -2.86 -2.59 8.58
CA ILE A 46 -2.02 -1.85 9.54
C ILE A 46 -1.11 -0.83 8.84
N SER A 47 -0.65 -1.13 7.61
CA SER A 47 0.18 -0.20 6.83
C SER A 47 -0.58 1.07 6.41
N ALA A 48 -1.86 0.95 6.08
CA ALA A 48 -2.71 2.10 5.76
C ALA A 48 -2.98 2.96 7.00
N CYS A 49 -3.18 2.34 8.17
CA CYS A 49 -3.28 3.08 9.42
C CYS A 49 -1.96 3.79 9.77
N ALA A 50 -0.81 3.14 9.55
CA ALA A 50 0.51 3.71 9.84
C ALA A 50 0.83 4.93 8.97
N SER A 51 0.51 4.90 7.67
CA SER A 51 0.67 6.07 6.80
C SER A 51 -0.24 7.20 7.24
N THR A 52 -1.49 6.90 7.63
CA THR A 52 -2.44 7.90 8.14
C THR A 52 -1.95 8.54 9.44
N ILE A 53 -1.40 7.76 10.37
CA ILE A 53 -0.73 8.30 11.58
C ILE A 53 0.40 9.25 11.18
N GLN A 54 1.25 8.84 10.25
CA GLN A 54 2.39 9.64 9.83
C GLN A 54 1.94 11.01 9.29
N TYR A 55 0.88 11.04 8.48
CA TYR A 55 0.28 12.29 8.01
C TYR A 55 -0.38 13.08 9.16
N ALA A 56 -1.15 12.45 10.03
CA ALA A 56 -1.80 13.11 11.16
C ALA A 56 -0.80 13.78 12.11
N LEU A 57 0.35 13.13 12.37
CA LEU A 57 1.41 13.69 13.19
C LEU A 57 2.18 14.81 12.46
N ALA A 58 2.49 14.63 11.17
CA ALA A 58 3.23 15.64 10.41
C ALA A 58 2.46 16.96 10.23
N TYR A 59 1.14 16.88 10.14
CA TYR A 59 0.27 18.02 9.89
C TYR A 59 -0.61 18.39 11.08
N GLY A 60 -0.41 17.76 12.26
CA GLY A 60 -1.25 17.97 13.45
C GLY A 60 -1.25 19.42 13.94
N ASP A 61 -0.12 20.11 13.80
CA ASP A 61 0.05 21.53 14.19
C ASP A 61 -0.13 22.49 13.00
N PHE A 62 -0.46 21.99 11.81
CA PHE A 62 -0.58 22.79 10.61
C PHE A 62 -1.86 23.63 10.65
N LYS A 63 -1.73 24.93 10.92
CA LYS A 63 -2.84 25.87 10.88
C LYS A 63 -3.07 26.34 9.44
N LEU A 64 -4.19 25.92 8.85
CA LEU A 64 -4.65 26.35 7.52
C LEU A 64 -4.87 27.88 7.44
N ASP A 65 -5.08 28.52 8.59
CA ASP A 65 -5.55 29.91 8.73
C ASP A 65 -4.42 30.94 8.86
N GLN A 66 -3.16 30.55 8.64
CA GLN A 66 -2.16 31.57 8.38
C GLN A 66 -2.36 32.06 6.95
N ASP A 67 -2.67 33.35 6.79
CA ASP A 67 -2.61 34.15 5.55
C ASP A 67 -1.19 34.13 4.95
N GLN A 68 -0.70 32.94 4.61
CA GLN A 68 0.47 32.73 3.78
C GLN A 68 -0.04 32.95 2.36
N ALA A 69 -0.17 34.24 1.98
CA ALA A 69 -0.27 34.61 0.57
C ALA A 69 0.78 33.78 -0.20
N PRO A 70 0.44 33.18 -1.36
CA PRO A 70 1.37 32.35 -2.10
C PRO A 70 2.67 33.15 -2.32
N LYS A 71 3.72 32.84 -1.57
CA LYS A 71 5.05 33.35 -1.86
C LYS A 71 5.51 32.57 -3.08
N ASP A 72 5.22 33.14 -4.23
CA ASP A 72 5.79 32.76 -5.53
C ASP A 72 7.29 33.17 -5.59
N ASP A 73 8.06 32.80 -4.56
CA ASP A 73 9.52 32.96 -4.50
C ASP A 73 10.22 31.76 -5.16
N TYR A 74 9.46 30.81 -5.72
CA TYR A 74 10.02 29.69 -6.44
C TYR A 74 10.39 30.14 -7.84
N ALA A 75 11.70 30.28 -8.08
CA ALA A 75 12.24 30.34 -9.42
C ALA A 75 11.65 29.19 -10.25
N SER A 76 10.93 29.52 -11.33
CA SER A 76 10.30 28.56 -12.21
C SER A 76 11.31 27.48 -12.57
N PHE A 77 11.06 26.23 -12.15
CA PHE A 77 11.98 25.14 -12.40
C PHE A 77 11.97 24.82 -13.88
N VAL A 78 12.88 25.45 -14.63
CA VAL A 78 13.13 25.11 -16.02
C VAL A 78 13.85 23.78 -16.00
N LEU A 79 13.10 22.72 -16.29
CA LEU A 79 13.63 21.37 -16.46
C LEU A 79 14.60 21.37 -17.66
N ALA A 80 15.85 21.71 -17.41
CA ALA A 80 16.90 21.75 -18.41
C ALA A 80 17.05 20.35 -19.02
N GLN A 81 17.19 20.27 -20.34
CA GLN A 81 17.32 19.00 -21.07
C GLN A 81 18.44 18.11 -20.49
N ASN A 82 19.49 18.72 -19.95
CA ASN A 82 20.58 18.04 -19.25
C ASN A 82 20.11 17.24 -18.03
N CYS A 83 19.19 17.78 -17.21
CA CYS A 83 18.66 17.07 -16.05
C CYS A 83 17.84 15.83 -16.46
N ARG A 84 17.07 15.91 -17.56
CA ARG A 84 16.39 14.76 -18.14
C ARG A 84 17.38 13.70 -18.61
N ASN A 85 18.43 14.12 -19.32
CA ASN A 85 19.45 13.20 -19.82
C ASN A 85 20.18 12.49 -18.68
N ILE A 86 20.54 13.21 -17.61
CA ILE A 86 21.16 12.62 -16.41
C ILE A 86 20.20 11.61 -15.76
N LYS A 87 18.92 11.95 -15.64
CA LYS A 87 17.92 11.04 -15.05
C LYS A 87 17.74 9.77 -15.90
N ILE A 88 17.73 9.89 -17.22
CA ILE A 88 17.67 8.74 -18.15
C ILE A 88 18.92 7.87 -18.01
N GLN A 89 20.12 8.46 -17.93
CA GLN A 89 21.36 7.69 -17.75
C GLN A 89 21.39 6.95 -16.42
N ASN A 90 20.95 7.59 -15.32
CA ASN A 90 20.86 6.92 -14.03
C ASN A 90 19.93 5.69 -14.06
N TYR A 91 18.79 5.77 -14.76
CA TYR A 91 17.91 4.62 -14.93
C TYR A 91 18.55 3.50 -15.75
N LEU A 92 19.28 3.83 -16.82
CA LEU A 92 19.99 2.84 -17.64
C LEU A 92 21.10 2.13 -16.85
N GLU A 93 21.84 2.87 -16.01
CA GLU A 93 22.87 2.29 -15.14
C GLU A 93 22.28 1.40 -14.04
N GLN A 94 21.14 1.79 -13.47
CA GLN A 94 20.42 0.97 -12.50
C GLN A 94 19.92 -0.34 -13.12
N ASP A 95 19.28 -0.25 -14.28
CA ASP A 95 18.73 -1.41 -15.00
C ASP A 95 19.85 -2.38 -15.41
N LYS A 96 20.99 -1.87 -15.88
CA LYS A 96 22.18 -2.67 -16.15
C LYS A 96 22.69 -3.40 -14.90
N LYS A 97 22.77 -2.69 -13.77
CA LYS A 97 23.23 -3.29 -12.49
C LYS A 97 22.25 -4.36 -12.00
N GLU A 98 20.95 -4.15 -12.18
CA GLU A 98 19.93 -5.13 -11.86
C GLU A 98 20.04 -6.37 -12.74
N ILE A 99 20.22 -6.21 -14.06
CA ILE A 99 20.45 -7.31 -15.00
C ILE A 99 21.72 -8.11 -14.64
N GLU A 100 22.83 -7.44 -14.29
CA GLU A 100 24.08 -8.10 -13.90
C GLU A 100 23.95 -8.83 -12.55
N THR A 101 23.27 -8.22 -11.58
CA THR A 101 22.98 -8.83 -10.27
C THR A 101 22.04 -10.02 -10.44
N GLN A 102 21.03 -9.90 -11.30
CA GLN A 102 20.10 -10.96 -11.63
C GLN A 102 20.76 -12.08 -12.41
N ALA A 103 21.70 -11.81 -13.31
CA ALA A 103 22.48 -12.83 -14.01
C ALA A 103 23.40 -13.61 -13.05
N ALA A 104 23.90 -12.96 -11.99
CA ALA A 104 24.68 -13.62 -10.93
C ALA A 104 23.78 -14.46 -9.99
N ILE A 105 22.58 -13.97 -9.66
CA ILE A 105 21.60 -14.62 -8.78
C ILE A 105 20.82 -15.75 -9.47
N SER A 106 20.47 -15.60 -10.76
CA SER A 106 19.70 -16.53 -11.62
C SER A 106 20.35 -17.91 -11.77
N LYS A 107 21.63 -18.04 -11.41
CA LYS A 107 22.29 -19.35 -11.26
C LYS A 107 21.71 -20.19 -10.12
N ASN A 108 20.94 -19.60 -9.20
CA ASN A 108 20.26 -20.30 -8.11
C ASN A 108 18.77 -20.53 -8.47
N GLN A 109 18.36 -21.79 -8.66
CA GLN A 109 16.99 -22.18 -9.04
C GLN A 109 15.90 -21.66 -8.08
N ILE A 110 16.23 -21.41 -6.82
CA ILE A 110 15.29 -20.95 -5.79
C ILE A 110 14.84 -19.50 -6.05
N VAL A 111 15.73 -18.67 -6.59
CA VAL A 111 15.43 -17.25 -6.83
C VAL A 111 14.56 -17.06 -8.08
N ARG A 112 14.79 -17.84 -9.14
CA ARG A 112 13.91 -17.84 -10.33
C ARG A 112 12.48 -18.32 -10.02
N SER A 113 12.31 -19.23 -9.07
CA SER A 113 10.99 -19.70 -8.66
C SER A 113 10.24 -18.66 -7.83
N THR A 114 10.94 -17.87 -7.01
CA THR A 114 10.33 -16.86 -6.15
C THR A 114 9.96 -15.61 -6.93
N GLU A 115 10.80 -15.16 -7.85
CA GLU A 115 10.47 -14.04 -8.76
C GLU A 115 9.24 -14.35 -9.61
N ASN A 116 9.19 -15.52 -10.26
CA ASN A 116 8.03 -15.91 -11.06
C ASN A 116 6.73 -15.94 -10.23
N TYR A 117 6.82 -16.32 -8.96
CA TYR A 117 5.68 -16.31 -8.05
C TYR A 117 5.17 -14.87 -7.80
N PHE A 118 6.06 -13.92 -7.50
CA PHE A 118 5.69 -12.53 -7.27
C PHE A 118 5.12 -11.86 -8.54
N TYR A 119 5.75 -12.07 -9.70
CA TYR A 119 5.24 -11.54 -10.97
C TYR A 119 3.83 -12.05 -11.29
N GLN A 120 3.53 -13.31 -11.00
CA GLN A 120 2.18 -13.85 -11.18
C GLN A 120 1.16 -13.24 -10.22
N GLN A 121 1.56 -12.97 -8.98
CA GLN A 121 0.69 -12.36 -7.99
C GLN A 121 0.34 -10.91 -8.33
N ASP A 122 1.33 -10.12 -8.77
CA ASP A 122 1.13 -8.73 -9.17
C ASP A 122 0.25 -8.62 -10.43
N ALA A 123 0.49 -9.47 -11.42
CA ALA A 123 -0.34 -9.53 -12.63
C ALA A 123 -1.79 -9.94 -12.34
N THR A 124 -2.00 -10.79 -11.34
CA THR A 124 -3.33 -11.22 -10.90
C THR A 124 -4.05 -10.09 -10.15
N TYR A 125 -3.34 -9.40 -9.26
CA TYR A 125 -3.86 -8.25 -8.52
C TYR A 125 -4.29 -7.12 -9.46
N ALA A 126 -3.43 -6.73 -10.41
CA ALA A 126 -3.72 -5.69 -11.41
C ALA A 126 -4.95 -6.03 -12.26
N ARG A 127 -5.16 -7.32 -12.57
CA ARG A 127 -6.33 -7.79 -13.32
C ARG A 127 -7.62 -7.66 -12.51
N HIS A 128 -7.60 -8.04 -11.23
CA HIS A 128 -8.76 -7.93 -10.35
C HIS A 128 -9.14 -6.47 -10.09
N ASP A 129 -8.17 -5.58 -9.86
CA ASP A 129 -8.41 -4.14 -9.71
C ASP A 129 -9.05 -3.53 -10.97
N SER A 130 -8.53 -3.89 -12.15
CA SER A 130 -9.09 -3.44 -13.42
C SER A 130 -10.53 -3.93 -13.63
N GLN A 131 -10.82 -5.19 -13.26
CA GLN A 131 -12.17 -5.75 -13.33
C GLN A 131 -13.14 -5.06 -12.35
N ALA A 132 -12.69 -4.79 -11.12
CA ALA A 132 -13.50 -4.11 -10.11
C ALA A 132 -13.88 -2.69 -10.58
N LYS A 133 -12.93 -1.94 -11.14
CA LYS A 133 -13.16 -0.61 -11.70
C LYS A 133 -14.16 -0.61 -12.86
N PHE A 134 -14.06 -1.61 -13.74
CA PHE A 134 -15.00 -1.75 -14.86
C PHE A 134 -16.42 -2.09 -14.37
N LEU A 135 -16.55 -2.99 -13.40
CA LEU A 135 -17.84 -3.36 -12.81
C LEU A 135 -18.49 -2.16 -12.11
N GLN A 136 -17.70 -1.37 -11.38
CA GLN A 136 -18.17 -0.14 -10.74
C GLN A 136 -18.69 0.88 -11.75
N TYR A 137 -17.96 1.10 -12.85
CA TYR A 137 -18.41 2.01 -13.91
C TYR A 137 -19.76 1.56 -14.51
N TRP A 138 -19.92 0.25 -14.74
CA TRP A 138 -21.17 -0.31 -15.27
C TRP A 138 -22.36 -0.13 -14.34
N THR A 139 -22.18 -0.35 -13.03
CA THR A 139 -23.25 -0.18 -12.05
C THR A 139 -23.68 1.28 -11.93
N GLU A 140 -22.72 2.21 -11.91
CA GLU A 140 -22.98 3.65 -11.88
C GLU A 140 -23.72 4.13 -13.13
N SER A 141 -23.30 3.69 -14.33
CA SER A 141 -23.97 4.03 -15.59
C SER A 141 -25.41 3.51 -15.65
N THR A 142 -25.62 2.25 -15.27
CA THR A 142 -26.96 1.61 -15.30
C THR A 142 -27.89 2.26 -14.28
N THR A 143 -27.40 2.56 -13.08
CA THR A 143 -28.18 3.21 -12.02
C THR A 143 -28.61 4.61 -12.46
N THR A 144 -27.71 5.37 -13.07
CA THR A 144 -28.00 6.71 -13.58
C THR A 144 -29.05 6.68 -14.70
N GLU A 145 -28.93 5.72 -15.63
CA GLU A 145 -29.89 5.55 -16.72
C GLU A 145 -31.30 5.19 -16.21
N VAL A 146 -31.40 4.26 -15.26
CA VAL A 146 -32.67 3.88 -14.63
C VAL A 146 -33.30 5.05 -13.88
N ILE A 147 -32.51 5.84 -13.15
CA ILE A 147 -33.01 7.03 -12.43
C ILE A 147 -33.56 8.07 -13.41
N LEU A 148 -32.89 8.30 -14.53
CA LEU A 148 -33.35 9.25 -15.56
C LEU A 148 -34.68 8.81 -16.21
N GLN A 149 -34.83 7.51 -16.50
CA GLN A 149 -36.08 6.96 -17.04
C GLN A 149 -37.25 7.10 -16.05
N ILE A 150 -37.02 6.78 -14.77
CA ILE A 150 -38.03 6.94 -13.72
C ILE A 150 -38.43 8.42 -13.54
N THR A 151 -37.45 9.32 -13.59
CA THR A 151 -37.68 10.76 -13.41
C THR A 151 -38.46 11.34 -14.60
N SER A 152 -38.12 10.96 -15.83
CA SER A 152 -38.84 11.39 -17.05
C SER A 152 -40.30 10.93 -17.08
N ASN A 153 -40.59 9.73 -16.58
CA ASN A 153 -41.95 9.16 -16.56
C ASN A 153 -42.85 9.73 -15.45
N ARG A 154 -42.30 10.45 -14.46
CA ARG A 154 -43.08 11.16 -13.43
C ARG A 154 -43.46 12.59 -13.82
N THR A 155 -42.80 13.16 -14.83
CA THR A 155 -43.01 14.55 -15.28
C THR A 155 -43.97 14.69 -16.46
N THR A 156 -44.56 13.59 -16.93
CA THR A 156 -45.63 13.52 -17.94
C THR A 156 -46.92 13.03 -17.31
#